data_AF-A0A8T3WDJ9-F1
#
_entry.id   AF-A0A8T3WDJ9-F1
#
_cell.length_a   1.000
_cell.length_b   1.000
_cell.length_c   1.000
_cell.angle_alpha   90.00
_cell.angle_beta   90.00
_cell.angle_gamma   90.00
#
_symmetry.space_group_name_H-M   'P 1'
#
loop_
_entity.id
_entity.type
_entity.pdbx_description
1 polymer ?
#
loop_
_entity_poly.entity_id
_entity_poly.type
_entity_poly.pdbx_seq_one_letter_code
_entity_poly.pdbx_strand_id
1 'polypeptide(L)'
;MGFLKFLKRDKSKNLDVDFDNFDVPPMPPAPSGMEGKDFENLPELPELPDFGEPAPEMEKTEEKKKLVSEVKIPLPQTMRMEEAVLQQPESFKPIENTEDMKTDFEMEMPEEPMPKIKEYIPEMEPEPRRTSRAGPYERFSRGAIREEMSILEHKDAKGPVYMRVDKFRNVLRNVSEMRSGLRASNEILSKLTQIDANADKEFEKWKNIMVDMQKKLVFVDKTLFKGDKK
;
A
#
# COMPACT_ATOMS: atom_id res chain seq x y z
N MET A 1 -30.40 16.06 -5.43
CA MET A 1 -29.36 16.11 -4.38
C MET A 1 -29.91 15.48 -3.09
N GLY A 2 -29.69 14.18 -2.84
CA GLY A 2 -30.30 13.51 -1.68
C GLY A 2 -29.50 12.39 -1.02
N PHE A 3 -28.30 12.03 -1.52
CA PHE A 3 -27.66 10.76 -1.13
C PHE A 3 -26.60 10.86 -0.01
N LEU A 4 -26.31 12.04 0.53
CA LEU A 4 -25.22 12.26 1.51
C LEU A 4 -25.69 12.61 2.94
N LYS A 5 -26.87 12.13 3.37
CA LYS A 5 -27.33 12.31 4.77
C LYS A 5 -27.05 11.15 5.71
N PHE A 6 -26.45 10.05 5.26
CA PHE A 6 -26.25 8.83 6.07
C PHE A 6 -24.92 8.76 6.85
N LEU A 7 -23.93 9.61 6.54
CA LEU A 7 -22.59 9.52 7.13
C LEU A 7 -22.38 10.35 8.41
N LYS A 8 -23.40 11.06 8.91
CA LYS A 8 -23.36 11.79 10.19
C LYS A 8 -24.28 11.15 11.24
N ARG A 9 -24.24 9.83 11.40
CA ARG A 9 -24.88 9.16 12.54
C ARG A 9 -23.81 8.89 13.61
N ASP A 10 -23.91 9.64 14.70
CA ASP A 10 -22.99 9.62 15.83
C ASP A 10 -22.85 8.22 16.44
N LYS A 11 -21.61 7.82 16.71
CA LYS A 11 -21.17 6.53 17.26
C LYS A 11 -21.58 6.26 18.72
N SER A 12 -22.45 7.06 19.33
CA SER A 12 -22.68 7.02 20.79
C SER A 12 -24.10 6.64 21.24
N LYS A 13 -24.97 6.19 20.35
CA LYS A 13 -26.26 5.61 20.75
C LYS A 13 -26.33 4.17 20.29
N ASN A 14 -26.44 3.26 21.27
CA ASN A 14 -26.84 1.87 21.08
C ASN A 14 -28.04 1.84 20.12
N LEU A 15 -27.80 1.33 18.92
CA LEU A 15 -28.78 1.18 17.86
C LEU A 15 -29.37 -0.22 18.04
N ASP A 16 -30.52 -0.30 18.71
CA ASP A 16 -31.49 -1.34 18.43
C ASP A 16 -31.91 -1.13 16.97
N VAL A 17 -31.28 -1.89 16.08
CA VAL A 17 -31.62 -1.90 14.66
C VAL A 17 -32.78 -2.87 14.52
N ASP A 18 -33.99 -2.34 14.34
CA ASP A 18 -35.15 -3.12 13.91
C ASP A 18 -34.87 -3.68 12.50
N PHE A 19 -34.36 -4.92 12.46
CA PHE A 19 -34.02 -5.64 11.23
C PHE A 19 -35.23 -5.91 10.32
N ASP A 20 -36.46 -5.76 10.84
CA ASP A 20 -37.70 -6.06 10.12
C ASP A 20 -38.09 -5.01 9.07
N ASN A 21 -37.46 -3.84 9.06
CA ASN A 21 -37.76 -2.76 8.12
C ASN A 21 -36.73 -2.58 7.00
N PHE A 22 -35.75 -3.49 6.89
CA PHE A 22 -34.87 -3.51 5.73
C PHE A 22 -35.57 -4.27 4.59
N ASP A 23 -35.74 -3.60 3.45
CA ASP A 23 -36.24 -4.17 2.19
C ASP A 23 -35.18 -5.12 1.63
N VAL A 24 -35.03 -6.28 2.29
CA VAL A 24 -34.12 -7.34 1.89
C VAL A 24 -34.72 -7.97 0.63
N PRO A 25 -33.97 -8.00 -0.49
CA PRO A 25 -34.46 -8.64 -1.70
C PRO A 25 -34.85 -10.09 -1.38
N PRO A 26 -35.92 -10.61 -2.00
CA PRO A 26 -36.37 -11.97 -1.75
C PRO A 26 -35.21 -12.94 -1.96
N MET A 27 -35.04 -13.85 -0.99
CA MET A 27 -34.00 -14.87 -1.01
C MET A 27 -34.11 -15.65 -2.34
N PRO A 28 -33.00 -15.89 -3.06
CA PRO A 28 -33.06 -16.62 -4.32
C PRO A 28 -33.71 -18.00 -4.11
N PRO A 29 -34.49 -18.49 -5.09
CA PRO A 29 -35.10 -19.81 -5.00
C PRO A 29 -34.00 -20.83 -4.72
N ALA A 30 -34.17 -21.60 -3.64
CA ALA A 30 -33.29 -22.70 -3.31
C ALA A 30 -33.19 -23.62 -4.54
N PRO A 31 -31.98 -24.09 -4.91
CA PRO A 31 -31.82 -24.98 -6.04
C PRO A 31 -32.64 -26.25 -5.80
N SER A 32 -33.79 -26.33 -6.46
CA SER A 32 -34.66 -27.50 -6.49
C SER A 32 -33.93 -28.59 -7.28
N GLY A 33 -33.18 -29.46 -6.59
CA GLY A 33 -32.56 -30.60 -7.25
C GLY A 33 -31.37 -31.26 -6.58
N MET A 34 -30.82 -30.73 -5.48
CA MET A 34 -29.76 -31.42 -4.73
C MET A 34 -30.32 -32.10 -3.49
N GLU A 35 -31.11 -33.15 -3.70
CA GLU A 35 -31.36 -34.17 -2.69
C GLU A 35 -30.08 -35.01 -2.48
N GLY A 36 -29.21 -34.53 -1.59
CA GLY A 36 -28.46 -35.28 -0.57
C GLY A 36 -27.92 -36.70 -0.79
N LYS A 37 -27.70 -37.21 -2.01
CA LYS A 37 -27.21 -38.59 -2.22
C LYS A 37 -25.79 -38.71 -2.75
N ASP A 38 -25.17 -37.63 -3.20
CA ASP A 38 -23.84 -37.70 -3.84
C ASP A 38 -22.68 -37.31 -2.92
N PHE A 39 -22.95 -36.97 -1.64
CA PHE A 39 -21.90 -36.65 -0.66
C PHE A 39 -21.27 -37.88 0.00
N GLU A 40 -21.82 -39.08 -0.19
CA GLU A 40 -21.32 -40.33 0.41
C GLU A 40 -20.13 -40.93 -0.37
N ASN A 41 -19.81 -40.44 -1.57
CA ASN A 41 -18.74 -40.98 -2.42
C ASN A 41 -17.51 -40.05 -2.55
N LEU A 42 -17.36 -39.07 -1.65
CA LEU A 42 -16.13 -38.27 -1.61
C LEU A 42 -14.98 -39.11 -1.03
N PRO A 43 -13.81 -39.18 -1.70
CA PRO A 43 -12.65 -39.85 -1.14
C PRO A 43 -12.30 -39.22 0.21
N GLU A 44 -12.15 -40.04 1.24
CA GLU A 44 -11.77 -39.61 2.58
C GLU A 44 -10.48 -38.80 2.50
N LEU A 45 -10.56 -37.53 2.92
CA LEU A 45 -9.40 -36.66 3.03
C LEU A 45 -8.39 -37.30 3.99
N PRO A 46 -7.08 -37.24 3.67
CA PRO A 46 -6.04 -37.76 4.55
C PRO A 46 -6.17 -37.13 5.94
N GLU A 47 -6.21 -37.98 6.96
CA GLU A 47 -6.34 -37.58 8.36
C GLU A 47 -5.24 -36.57 8.71
N LEU A 48 -5.65 -35.37 9.14
CA LEU A 48 -4.74 -34.35 9.63
C LEU A 48 -4.07 -34.87 10.92
N PRO A 49 -2.78 -34.56 11.13
CA PRO A 49 -2.08 -34.95 12.35
C PRO A 49 -2.83 -34.44 13.59
N ASP A 50 -3.12 -35.37 14.50
CA ASP A 50 -3.82 -35.16 15.76
C ASP A 50 -3.00 -34.20 16.65
N PHE A 51 -3.40 -32.93 16.69
CA PHE A 51 -2.85 -31.94 17.61
C PHE A 51 -3.47 -32.15 19.00
N GLY A 52 -3.11 -33.26 19.62
CA GLY A 52 -3.51 -33.68 20.95
C GLY A 52 -2.81 -32.91 22.08
N GLU A 53 -2.93 -31.58 22.09
CA GLU A 53 -2.63 -30.80 23.30
C GLU A 53 -3.88 -30.03 23.73
N PRO A 54 -4.40 -30.28 24.95
CA PRO A 54 -5.56 -29.57 25.46
C PRO A 54 -5.23 -28.09 25.67
N ALA A 55 -6.07 -27.23 25.11
CA ALA A 55 -6.03 -25.80 25.35
C ALA A 55 -6.06 -25.53 26.87
N PRO A 56 -5.15 -24.69 27.41
CA PRO A 56 -5.15 -24.38 28.83
C PRO A 56 -6.42 -23.59 29.18
N GLU A 57 -7.16 -24.12 30.15
CA GLU A 57 -8.31 -23.47 30.78
C GLU A 57 -7.89 -22.11 31.35
N MET A 58 -8.47 -21.03 30.82
CA MET A 58 -8.34 -19.70 31.40
C MET A 58 -9.19 -19.62 32.66
N GLU A 59 -8.61 -20.00 33.80
CA GLU A 59 -9.15 -19.69 35.12
C GLU A 59 -9.13 -18.16 35.33
N LYS A 60 -10.32 -17.62 35.59
CA LYS A 60 -10.51 -16.29 36.17
C LYS A 60 -9.90 -16.29 37.57
N THR A 61 -8.88 -15.47 37.82
CA THR A 61 -8.48 -15.14 39.19
C THR A 61 -8.36 -13.64 39.38
N GLU A 62 -9.17 -13.16 40.31
CA GLU A 62 -9.14 -11.82 40.87
C GLU A 62 -7.83 -11.52 41.61
N GLU A 63 -7.57 -10.23 41.72
CA GLU A 63 -6.48 -9.53 42.38
C GLU A 63 -5.88 -10.20 43.65
N LYS A 64 -4.55 -10.27 43.71
CA LYS A 64 -3.79 -9.78 44.88
C LYS A 64 -2.29 -9.66 44.61
N LYS A 65 -1.78 -8.47 44.94
CA LYS A 65 -0.37 -8.10 45.04
C LYS A 65 0.41 -9.06 45.94
N LYS A 66 1.61 -9.50 45.50
CA LYS A 66 2.88 -9.45 46.26
C LYS A 66 4.06 -10.07 45.49
N LEU A 67 5.13 -9.29 45.41
CA LEU A 67 6.56 -9.64 45.56
C LEU A 67 7.13 -10.89 44.87
N VAL A 68 7.93 -10.60 43.83
CA VAL A 68 9.27 -11.13 43.50
C VAL A 68 9.56 -12.60 43.81
N SER A 69 9.72 -13.41 42.76
CA SER A 69 10.77 -14.43 42.71
C SER A 69 11.34 -14.54 41.31
N GLU A 70 12.65 -14.39 41.26
CA GLU A 70 13.58 -14.47 40.16
C GLU A 70 13.46 -15.80 39.40
N VAL A 71 12.92 -15.76 38.18
CA VAL A 71 12.92 -16.89 37.25
C VAL A 71 14.09 -16.73 36.30
N LYS A 72 15.12 -17.57 36.48
CA LYS A 72 16.19 -17.79 35.51
C LYS A 72 15.59 -18.44 34.25
N ILE A 73 15.40 -17.63 33.22
CA ILE A 73 15.11 -18.11 31.87
C ILE A 73 16.44 -18.58 31.27
N PRO A 74 16.58 -19.85 30.84
CA PRO A 74 17.75 -20.25 30.08
C PRO A 74 17.70 -19.58 28.70
N LEU A 75 18.67 -18.70 28.43
CA LEU A 75 18.85 -18.11 27.11
C LEU A 75 19.05 -19.22 26.07
N PRO A 76 18.36 -19.16 24.91
CA PRO A 76 18.75 -19.98 23.78
C PRO A 76 20.18 -19.61 23.38
N GLN A 77 21.02 -20.63 23.21
CA GLN A 77 22.38 -20.50 22.72
C GLN A 77 22.35 -19.77 21.38
N THR A 78 22.71 -18.48 21.42
CA THR A 78 23.01 -17.69 20.25
C THR A 78 24.15 -18.37 19.53
N MET A 79 23.91 -18.77 18.28
CA MET A 79 24.99 -19.13 17.36
C MET A 79 26.02 -18.02 17.40
N ARG A 80 27.23 -18.41 17.79
CA ARG A 80 28.44 -17.62 17.88
C ARG A 80 28.82 -17.21 16.46
N MET A 81 28.20 -16.16 15.95
CA MET A 81 28.73 -15.42 14.80
C MET A 81 29.96 -14.67 15.29
N GLU A 82 31.02 -14.82 14.51
CA GLU A 82 32.32 -14.22 14.73
C GLU A 82 32.19 -12.71 14.93
N GLU A 83 33.05 -12.25 15.83
CA GLU A 83 33.24 -10.92 16.34
C GLU A 83 33.50 -9.92 15.20
N ALA A 84 32.42 -9.39 14.61
CA ALA A 84 32.50 -8.19 13.80
C ALA A 84 32.75 -7.00 14.73
N VAL A 85 34.03 -6.64 14.83
CA VAL A 85 34.55 -5.43 15.46
C VAL A 85 33.63 -4.24 15.16
N LEU A 86 32.98 -3.74 16.21
CA LEU A 86 32.24 -2.48 16.19
C LEU A 86 33.24 -1.34 15.98
N GLN A 87 33.49 -0.99 14.71
CA GLN A 87 34.05 0.31 14.38
C GLN A 87 32.98 1.35 14.66
N GLN A 88 33.26 2.23 15.62
CA GLN A 88 32.49 3.45 15.86
C GLN A 88 32.36 4.21 14.53
N PRO A 89 31.19 4.78 14.20
CA PRO A 89 31.07 5.63 13.03
C PRO A 89 31.95 6.87 13.27
N GLU A 90 33.06 6.95 12.53
CA GLU A 90 33.90 8.14 12.49
C GLU A 90 33.04 9.34 12.11
N SER A 91 33.25 10.43 12.84
CA SER A 91 32.65 11.73 12.58
C SER A 91 32.80 12.10 11.11
N PHE A 92 31.67 12.31 10.43
CA PHE A 92 31.63 12.90 9.10
C PHE A 92 32.39 14.22 9.10
N LYS A 93 33.58 14.23 8.48
CA LYS A 93 34.24 15.48 8.08
C LYS A 93 33.55 15.99 6.81
N PRO A 94 33.28 17.29 6.70
CA PRO A 94 32.77 17.89 5.46
C PRO A 94 33.75 17.63 4.31
N ILE A 95 33.23 17.13 3.19
CA ILE A 95 33.98 17.00 1.94
C ILE A 95 34.05 18.41 1.33
N GLU A 96 35.06 19.18 1.73
CA GLU A 96 35.59 20.26 0.90
C GLU A 96 36.51 19.60 -0.13
N ASN A 97 36.05 19.48 -1.37
CA ASN A 97 36.84 19.45 -2.62
C ASN A 97 35.92 19.02 -3.78
N THR A 98 35.18 19.98 -4.34
CA THR A 98 34.67 19.90 -5.71
C THR A 98 35.73 20.48 -6.63
N GLU A 99 36.77 19.70 -6.93
CA GLU A 99 37.68 19.98 -8.04
C GLU A 99 37.31 19.07 -9.21
N ASP A 100 36.80 19.70 -10.26
CA ASP A 100 36.99 19.37 -11.67
C ASP A 100 37.00 17.88 -12.06
N MET A 101 35.81 17.26 -12.08
CA MET A 101 35.57 16.18 -13.03
C MET A 101 35.29 16.76 -14.41
N LYS A 102 36.36 17.04 -15.15
CA LYS A 102 36.33 17.18 -16.61
C LYS A 102 35.85 15.85 -17.20
N THR A 103 34.65 15.87 -17.76
CA THR A 103 34.14 14.81 -18.63
C THR A 103 34.81 14.95 -20.00
N ASP A 104 35.81 14.12 -20.27
CA ASP A 104 36.45 13.97 -21.59
C ASP A 104 35.56 13.15 -22.54
N PHE A 105 34.38 13.68 -22.86
CA PHE A 105 33.50 13.13 -23.89
C PHE A 105 33.10 14.25 -24.86
N GLU A 106 34.09 14.76 -25.59
CA GLU A 106 33.87 15.52 -26.83
C GLU A 106 33.47 14.53 -27.93
N MET A 107 32.17 14.24 -28.01
CA MET A 107 31.58 13.70 -29.22
C MET A 107 31.22 14.91 -30.09
N GLU A 108 32.07 15.23 -31.07
CA GLU A 108 31.79 16.21 -32.12
C GLU A 108 30.52 15.78 -32.87
N MET A 109 29.39 16.33 -32.42
CA MET A 109 28.11 16.20 -33.09
C MET A 109 28.13 17.16 -34.29
N PRO A 110 27.93 16.68 -35.53
CA PRO A 110 27.90 17.54 -36.70
C PRO A 110 26.81 18.61 -36.53
N GLU A 111 27.21 19.88 -36.49
CA GLU A 111 26.29 21.01 -36.51
C GLU A 111 25.62 21.09 -37.89
N GLU A 112 24.53 20.33 -38.07
CA GLU A 112 23.61 20.65 -39.14
C GLU A 112 22.98 22.02 -38.86
N PRO A 113 22.94 22.93 -39.84
CA PRO A 113 22.39 24.26 -39.66
C PRO A 113 20.90 24.11 -39.37
N MET A 114 20.52 24.23 -38.09
CA MET A 114 19.12 24.21 -37.70
C MET A 114 18.38 25.27 -38.53
N PRO A 115 17.31 24.88 -39.26
CA PRO A 115 16.51 25.85 -39.98
C PRO A 115 16.03 26.88 -38.96
N LYS A 116 16.37 28.15 -39.20
CA LYS A 116 15.88 29.28 -38.39
C LYS A 116 14.36 29.31 -38.55
N ILE A 117 13.66 28.56 -37.71
CA ILE A 117 12.25 28.69 -37.45
C ILE A 117 12.11 30.12 -36.94
N LYS A 118 11.66 31.02 -37.82
CA LYS A 118 11.15 32.30 -37.38
C LYS A 118 10.00 31.95 -36.46
N GLU A 119 10.23 32.02 -35.16
CA GLU A 119 9.18 31.99 -34.15
C GLU A 119 8.30 33.21 -34.44
N TYR A 120 7.36 33.02 -35.34
CA TYR A 120 6.16 33.82 -35.39
C TYR A 120 5.38 33.36 -34.17
N ILE A 121 5.74 33.90 -33.00
CA ILE A 121 4.88 33.90 -31.83
C ILE A 121 3.72 34.79 -32.29
N PRO A 122 2.55 34.21 -32.63
CA PRO A 122 1.39 35.04 -32.89
C PRO A 122 1.23 35.89 -31.63
N GLU A 123 1.10 37.20 -31.78
CA GLU A 123 0.70 38.07 -30.69
C GLU A 123 -0.71 37.62 -30.30
N MET A 124 -0.77 36.60 -29.44
CA MET A 124 -1.98 36.08 -28.86
C MET A 124 -2.49 37.24 -28.02
N GLU A 125 -3.51 37.94 -28.53
CA GLU A 125 -4.42 38.69 -27.68
C GLU A 125 -4.66 37.82 -26.44
N PRO A 126 -4.45 38.34 -25.22
CA PRO A 126 -4.60 37.56 -24.02
C PRO A 126 -6.04 37.03 -24.01
N GLU A 127 -6.20 35.76 -24.36
CA GLU A 127 -7.47 35.03 -24.28
C GLU A 127 -8.05 35.39 -22.91
N PRO A 128 -9.27 35.96 -22.86
CA PRO A 128 -9.83 36.45 -21.62
C PRO A 128 -9.80 35.28 -20.67
N ARG A 129 -8.94 35.36 -19.63
CA ARG A 129 -8.66 34.26 -18.69
C ARG A 129 -9.99 33.63 -18.37
N ARG A 130 -10.30 32.49 -18.99
CA ARG A 130 -11.53 31.78 -18.71
C ARG A 130 -11.35 31.45 -17.25
N THR A 131 -12.07 32.20 -16.42
CA THR A 131 -12.16 31.90 -15.00
C THR A 131 -12.84 30.55 -15.00
N SER A 132 -12.03 29.48 -15.07
CA SER A 132 -12.49 28.15 -14.74
C SER A 132 -13.18 28.36 -13.41
N ARG A 133 -14.50 28.22 -13.42
CA ARG A 133 -15.31 28.45 -12.24
C ARG A 133 -14.81 27.41 -11.26
N ALA A 134 -13.89 27.84 -10.39
CA ALA A 134 -13.27 27.00 -9.39
C ALA A 134 -14.39 26.21 -8.74
N GLY A 135 -14.26 24.89 -8.81
CA GLY A 135 -15.33 23.98 -8.40
C GLY A 135 -15.77 24.30 -6.97
N PRO A 136 -17.00 23.97 -6.56
CA PRO A 136 -17.49 24.27 -5.22
C PRO A 136 -16.48 23.88 -4.12
N TYR A 137 -15.79 22.74 -4.29
CA TYR A 137 -14.76 22.24 -3.39
C TYR A 137 -13.47 23.08 -3.36
N GLU A 138 -13.06 23.61 -4.51
CA GLU A 138 -11.87 24.44 -4.67
C GLU A 138 -12.04 25.81 -3.98
N ARG A 139 -13.28 26.31 -3.91
CA ARG A 139 -13.61 27.54 -3.18
C ARG A 139 -13.48 27.37 -1.67
N PHE A 140 -13.95 26.24 -1.13
CA PHE A 140 -13.84 25.96 0.31
C PHE A 140 -12.40 25.71 0.74
N SER A 141 -11.64 24.95 -0.05
CA SER A 141 -10.21 24.73 0.22
C SER A 141 -9.42 26.03 0.17
N ARG A 142 -9.64 26.89 -0.84
CA ARG A 142 -9.02 28.23 -0.87
C ARG A 142 -9.42 29.12 0.30
N GLY A 143 -10.67 29.05 0.74
CA GLY A 143 -11.14 29.79 1.92
C GLY A 143 -10.44 29.35 3.20
N ALA A 144 -10.38 28.03 3.44
CA ALA A 144 -9.72 27.45 4.60
C ALA A 144 -8.21 27.75 4.62
N ILE A 145 -7.53 27.60 3.48
CA ILE A 145 -6.11 27.90 3.34
C ILE A 145 -5.84 29.40 3.62
N ARG A 146 -6.70 30.30 3.13
CA ARG A 146 -6.53 31.74 3.37
C ARG A 146 -6.70 32.09 4.85
N GLU A 147 -7.63 31.46 5.54
CA GLU A 147 -7.86 31.67 6.98
C GLU A 147 -6.70 31.11 7.80
N GLU A 148 -6.23 29.90 7.51
CA GLU A 148 -5.05 29.32 8.18
C GLU A 148 -3.77 30.12 7.90
N MET A 149 -3.56 30.54 6.65
CA MET A 149 -2.41 31.35 6.28
C MET A 149 -2.47 32.72 6.95
N SER A 150 -3.65 33.35 7.08
CA SER A 150 -3.77 34.61 7.82
C SER A 150 -3.46 34.49 9.31
N ILE A 151 -3.71 33.32 9.92
CA ILE A 151 -3.36 33.03 11.31
C ILE A 151 -1.83 32.85 11.44
N LEU A 152 -1.18 32.29 10.41
CA LEU A 152 0.27 32.11 10.34
C LEU A 152 1.03 33.39 9.96
N GLU A 153 0.43 34.28 9.16
CA GLU A 153 1.00 35.57 8.71
C GLU A 153 0.99 36.64 9.80
N HIS A 154 0.33 36.40 10.94
CA HIS A 154 0.44 37.27 12.10
C HIS A 154 1.80 37.08 12.79
N LYS A 155 2.77 37.81 12.22
CA LYS A 155 4.13 38.08 12.69
C LYS A 155 5.15 37.11 12.12
N ASP A 156 6.07 37.65 11.32
CA ASP A 156 7.45 37.19 11.24
C ASP A 156 8.00 37.08 12.67
N ALA A 157 7.74 35.95 13.33
CA ALA A 157 8.17 35.68 14.69
C ALA A 157 9.68 35.41 14.66
N LYS A 158 10.46 36.47 14.43
CA LYS A 158 11.91 36.48 14.62
C LYS A 158 12.17 36.39 16.13
N GLY A 159 12.16 35.16 16.64
CA GLY A 159 12.39 34.89 18.05
C GLY A 159 12.05 33.44 18.42
N PRO A 160 12.49 32.98 19.60
CA PRO A 160 12.17 31.64 20.08
C PRO A 160 10.66 31.44 20.22
N VAL A 161 10.14 30.38 19.60
CA VAL A 161 8.73 29.97 19.69
C VAL A 161 8.53 29.15 20.96
N TYR A 162 7.82 29.72 21.94
CA TYR A 162 7.46 29.01 23.16
C TYR A 162 6.12 28.30 23.00
N MET A 163 6.11 26.99 23.29
CA MET A 163 4.90 26.16 23.24
C MET A 163 4.64 25.55 24.62
N ARG A 164 3.37 25.41 24.99
CA ARG A 164 2.97 24.64 26.18
C ARG A 164 3.39 23.18 26.05
N VAL A 165 3.95 22.61 27.11
CA VAL A 165 4.45 21.22 27.15
C VAL A 165 3.39 20.21 26.73
N ASP A 166 2.13 20.41 27.14
CA ASP A 166 1.03 19.50 26.78
C ASP A 166 0.74 19.50 25.28
N LYS A 167 0.79 20.67 24.63
CA LYS A 167 0.64 20.77 23.17
C LYS A 167 1.78 20.07 22.45
N PHE A 168 3.01 20.26 22.92
CA PHE A 168 4.18 19.59 22.36
C PHE A 168 4.08 18.06 22.47
N ARG A 169 3.63 17.55 23.62
CA ARG A 169 3.38 16.11 23.81
C ARG A 169 2.32 15.57 22.83
N ASN A 170 1.26 16.32 22.59
CA ASN A 170 0.23 15.94 21.62
C ASN A 170 0.80 15.91 20.18
N VAL A 171 1.61 16.91 19.81
CA VAL A 171 2.30 16.92 18.50
C VAL A 171 3.19 15.69 18.36
N LEU A 172 3.97 15.34 19.39
CA LEU A 172 4.81 14.14 19.35
C LEU A 172 4.01 12.85 19.21
N ARG A 173 2.86 12.72 19.88
CA ARG A 173 1.95 11.58 19.72
C ARG A 173 1.44 11.48 18.28
N ASN A 174 0.95 12.58 17.73
CA ASN A 174 0.46 12.63 16.35
C ASN A 174 1.57 12.26 15.35
N VAL A 175 2.79 12.76 15.55
CA VAL A 175 3.95 12.40 14.71
C VAL A 175 4.27 10.91 14.81
N SER A 176 4.16 10.33 16.01
CA SER A 176 4.35 8.89 16.20
C SER A 176 3.28 8.07 15.48
N GLU A 177 2.01 8.47 15.58
CA GLU A 177 0.89 7.83 14.88
C GLU A 177 1.06 7.93 13.36
N MET A 178 1.43 9.09 12.84
CA MET A 178 1.75 9.28 11.42
C MET A 178 2.90 8.38 10.98
N ARG A 179 3.96 8.26 11.79
CA ARG A 179 5.09 7.36 11.49
C ARG A 179 4.66 5.89 11.47
N SER A 180 3.81 5.46 12.39
CA SER A 180 3.27 4.10 12.38
C SER A 180 2.35 3.85 11.17
N GLY A 181 1.53 4.83 10.79
CA GLY A 181 0.69 4.78 9.59
C GLY A 181 1.53 4.66 8.32
N LEU A 182 2.61 5.46 8.20
CA LEU A 182 3.54 5.37 7.07
C LEU A 182 4.22 4.01 6.97
N ARG A 183 4.60 3.41 8.12
CA ARG A 183 5.17 2.05 8.13
C ARG A 183 4.16 1.01 7.65
N ALA A 184 2.92 1.08 8.11
CA ALA A 184 1.85 0.18 7.67
C ALA A 184 1.58 0.34 6.16
N SER A 185 1.51 1.58 5.65
CA SER A 185 1.35 1.84 4.22
C SER A 185 2.51 1.28 3.39
N ASN A 186 3.76 1.43 3.86
CA ASN A 186 4.92 0.85 3.18
C ASN A 186 4.88 -0.68 3.16
N GLU A 187 4.39 -1.32 4.23
CA GLU A 187 4.18 -2.77 4.27
C GLU A 187 3.11 -3.20 3.24
N ILE A 188 2.01 -2.45 3.12
CA ILE A 188 0.97 -2.70 2.12
C ILE A 188 1.52 -2.56 0.70
N LEU A 189 2.30 -1.51 0.43
CA LEU A 189 2.96 -1.32 -0.87
C LEU A 189 3.91 -2.48 -1.19
N SER A 190 4.66 -2.97 -0.18
CA SER A 190 5.54 -4.12 -0.35
C SER A 190 4.77 -5.42 -0.63
N LYS A 191 3.58 -5.59 -0.04
CA LYS A 191 2.69 -6.72 -0.36
C LYS A 191 2.12 -6.61 -1.77
N LEU A 192 1.76 -5.40 -2.20
CA LEU A 192 1.25 -5.16 -3.55
C LEU A 192 2.28 -5.51 -4.62
N THR A 193 3.53 -5.07 -4.46
CA THR A 193 4.61 -5.41 -5.40
C THR A 193 4.91 -6.92 -5.44
N GLN A 194 4.75 -7.62 -4.31
CA GLN A 194 4.86 -9.09 -4.29
C GLN A 194 3.72 -9.77 -5.03
N ILE A 195 2.48 -9.25 -4.92
CA ILE A 195 1.32 -9.76 -5.65
C ILE A 195 1.55 -9.59 -7.17
N ASP A 196 1.98 -8.41 -7.61
CA ASP A 196 2.27 -8.13 -9.01
C ASP A 196 3.37 -9.08 -9.55
N ALA A 197 4.47 -9.23 -8.82
CA ALA A 197 5.55 -10.14 -9.19
C ALA A 197 5.11 -11.61 -9.25
N ASN A 198 4.13 -12.01 -8.44
CA ASN A 198 3.56 -13.37 -8.49
C ASN A 198 2.59 -13.53 -9.67
N ALA A 199 1.76 -12.52 -9.94
CA ALA A 199 0.88 -12.50 -11.10
C ALA A 199 1.67 -12.60 -12.42
N ASP A 200 2.79 -11.88 -12.54
CA ASP A 200 3.68 -11.96 -13.72
C ASP A 200 4.27 -13.37 -13.89
N LYS A 201 4.67 -14.02 -12.80
CA LYS A 201 5.17 -15.41 -12.84
C LYS A 201 4.09 -16.38 -13.30
N GLU A 202 2.85 -16.22 -12.82
CA GLU A 202 1.73 -17.05 -13.26
C GLU A 202 1.39 -16.80 -14.72
N PHE A 203 1.41 -15.55 -15.16
CA PHE A 203 1.20 -15.18 -16.55
C PHE A 203 2.24 -15.82 -17.47
N GLU A 204 3.52 -15.77 -17.13
CA GLU A 204 4.57 -16.43 -17.93
C GLU A 204 4.41 -17.96 -17.95
N LYS A 205 3.98 -18.59 -16.85
CA LYS A 205 3.63 -20.03 -16.85
C LYS A 205 2.50 -20.33 -17.83
N TRP A 206 1.43 -19.55 -17.80
CA TRP A 206 0.27 -19.74 -18.67
C TRP A 206 0.62 -19.53 -20.14
N LYS A 207 1.40 -18.48 -20.43
CA LYS A 207 1.95 -18.22 -21.76
C LYS A 207 2.80 -19.40 -22.27
N ASN A 208 3.65 -19.98 -21.43
CA ASN A 208 4.44 -21.16 -21.81
C ASN A 208 3.56 -22.38 -22.13
N ILE A 209 2.52 -22.62 -21.33
CA ILE A 209 1.54 -23.69 -21.59
C ILE A 209 0.81 -23.45 -22.92
N MET A 210 0.39 -22.20 -23.18
CA MET A 210 -0.30 -21.83 -24.41
C MET A 210 0.58 -22.02 -25.65
N VAL A 211 1.86 -21.63 -25.56
CA VAL A 211 2.84 -21.85 -26.63
C VAL A 211 3.07 -23.34 -26.90
N ASP A 212 3.13 -24.17 -25.86
CA ASP A 212 3.26 -25.63 -26.02
C ASP A 212 2.02 -26.24 -26.69
N MET A 213 0.83 -25.85 -26.25
CA MET A 213 -0.43 -26.25 -26.90
C MET A 213 -0.45 -25.86 -28.38
N GLN A 214 -0.05 -24.62 -28.71
CA GLN A 214 0.05 -24.16 -30.09
C GLN A 214 1.02 -25.03 -30.91
N LYS A 215 2.21 -25.33 -30.37
CA LYS A 215 3.19 -26.19 -31.05
C LYS A 215 2.64 -27.59 -31.30
N LYS A 216 1.93 -28.16 -30.32
CA LYS A 216 1.28 -29.48 -30.44
C LYS A 216 0.18 -29.47 -31.50
N LEU A 217 -0.67 -28.45 -31.52
CA LEU A 217 -1.70 -28.30 -32.56
C LEU A 217 -1.09 -28.18 -33.96
N VAL A 218 -0.06 -27.35 -34.12
CA VAL A 218 0.68 -27.24 -35.40
C VAL A 218 1.34 -28.56 -35.80
N PHE A 219 1.84 -29.34 -34.83
CA PHE A 219 2.39 -30.66 -35.10
C PHE A 219 1.31 -31.63 -35.60
N VAL A 220 0.17 -31.72 -34.92
CA VAL A 220 -0.97 -32.57 -35.34
C VAL A 220 -1.43 -32.18 -36.74
N ASP A 221 -1.61 -30.89 -37.00
CA ASP A 221 -1.96 -30.35 -38.32
C ASP A 221 -0.97 -30.77 -39.41
N LYS A 222 0.33 -30.56 -39.19
CA LYS A 222 1.37 -31.01 -40.13
C LYS A 222 1.36 -32.52 -40.34
N THR A 223 1.05 -33.31 -39.31
CA THR A 223 1.08 -34.78 -39.39
C THR A 223 -0.12 -35.29 -40.18
N LEU A 224 -1.31 -34.71 -39.99
CA LEU A 224 -2.53 -35.08 -40.70
C LEU A 224 -2.49 -34.64 -42.17
N PHE A 225 -2.02 -33.42 -42.48
CA PHE A 225 -2.16 -32.85 -43.83
C PHE A 225 -0.94 -32.99 -44.74
N LYS A 226 0.24 -33.43 -44.24
CA LYS A 226 1.41 -33.67 -45.10
C LYS A 226 1.55 -35.12 -45.60
N GLY A 227 0.79 -36.07 -45.03
CA GLY A 227 0.89 -37.50 -45.33
C GLY A 227 0.38 -37.93 -46.72
N ASP A 228 -0.53 -37.17 -47.33
CA ASP A 228 -1.26 -37.58 -48.54
C ASP A 228 -0.73 -37.00 -49.86
N LYS A 229 0.47 -36.39 -49.87
CA LYS A 229 1.14 -36.05 -51.14
C LYS A 229 1.99 -37.23 -51.60
N LYS A 230 1.32 -38.24 -52.17
CA LYS A 230 1.93 -39.31 -52.97
C LYS A 230 1.34 -39.31 -54.37
#